data_AF-A0A660S4F2-F1
#
_entry.id   AF-A0A660S4F2-F1
#
_cell.length_a   1.000
_cell.length_b   1.000
_cell.length_c   1.000
_cell.angle_alpha   90.00
_cell.angle_beta   90.00
_cell.angle_gamma   90.00
#
_symmetry.space_group_name_H-M   'P 1'
#
loop_
_entity.id
_entity.type
_entity.pdbx_description
1 polymer ?
#
loop_
_entity_poly.entity_id
_entity_poly.type
_entity_poly.pdbx_seq_one_letter_code
_entity_poly.pdbx_strand_id
1 'polypeptide(L)' 'MNLHTAWDGTTNGVIDVPTWRQIQRLGDIRNLCDHNKDREPTKKELEELVDGVEKITKTLF' A
#
# COMPACT_ATOMS: atom_id res chain seq x y z
N MET A 1 -28.60 -23.80 14.63
CA MET A 1 -27.41 -23.70 15.50
C MET A 1 -26.50 -24.87 15.15
N ASN A 2 -25.45 -24.63 14.36
CA ASN A 2 -24.34 -25.57 14.13
C ASN A 2 -23.07 -24.74 13.86
N LEU A 3 -22.16 -24.76 14.84
CA LEU A 3 -20.91 -24.00 14.91
C LEU A 3 -19.78 -24.70 14.13
N HIS A 4 -19.96 -24.96 12.83
CA HIS A 4 -18.91 -25.63 12.03
C HIS A 4 -18.56 -24.95 10.71
N THR A 5 -18.80 -23.64 10.57
CA THR A 5 -18.00 -22.83 9.66
C THR A 5 -16.74 -22.41 10.40
N ALA A 6 -15.87 -23.39 10.67
CA ALA A 6 -14.49 -23.10 11.01
C ALA A 6 -13.88 -22.35 9.82
N TRP A 7 -13.38 -21.16 10.11
CA TRP A 7 -12.58 -20.30 9.25
C TRP A 7 -11.67 -21.15 8.32
N ASP A 8 -11.95 -21.11 7.01
CA ASP A 8 -11.31 -21.97 6.00
C ASP A 8 -9.86 -21.59 5.67
N GLY A 9 -9.28 -20.61 6.38
CA GLY A 9 -7.89 -20.19 6.19
C GLY A 9 -7.57 -19.63 4.80
N THR A 10 -8.56 -19.36 3.94
CA THR A 10 -8.32 -18.79 2.62
C THR A 10 -8.56 -17.29 2.63
N THR A 11 -7.48 -16.52 2.50
CA THR A 11 -7.47 -15.06 2.39
C THR A 11 -8.07 -14.63 1.06
N ASN A 12 -9.40 -14.74 0.91
CA ASN A 12 -10.10 -14.27 -0.27
C ASN A 12 -10.16 -12.73 -0.24
N GLY A 13 -9.22 -12.06 -0.94
CA GLY A 13 -9.28 -10.62 -1.21
C GLY A 13 -8.58 -9.70 -0.21
N VAL A 14 -7.67 -10.21 0.61
CA VAL A 14 -6.88 -9.38 1.54
C VAL A 14 -5.49 -9.12 0.94
N ILE A 15 -5.10 -7.85 0.84
CA ILE A 15 -3.75 -7.44 0.43
C ILE A 15 -2.74 -8.04 1.40
N ASP A 16 -1.74 -8.76 0.89
CA ASP A 16 -0.71 -9.36 1.73
C ASP A 16 0.14 -8.30 2.46
N VAL A 17 0.79 -8.71 3.54
CA VAL A 17 1.55 -7.77 4.39
C VAL A 17 2.64 -7.03 3.59
N PRO A 18 3.44 -7.67 2.72
CA PRO A 18 4.41 -6.96 1.89
C PRO A 18 3.79 -5.88 1.00
N THR A 19 2.71 -6.19 0.28
CA THR A 19 2.03 -5.21 -0.59
C THR A 19 1.42 -4.08 0.23
N TRP A 20 0.83 -4.39 1.38
CA TRP A 20 0.32 -3.38 2.30
C TRP A 20 1.42 -2.43 2.79
N ARG A 21 2.59 -2.97 3.18
CA ARG A 21 3.74 -2.14 3.58
C ARG A 21 4.25 -1.26 2.45
N GLN A 22 4.22 -1.76 1.22
CA GLN A 22 4.56 -0.96 0.04
C GLN A 22 3.57 0.20 -0.14
N ILE A 23 2.26 -0.05 -0.04
CA ILE A 23 1.23 1.00 -0.12
C ILE A 23 1.45 2.07 0.97
N GLN A 24 1.73 1.65 2.21
CA GLN A 24 2.03 2.58 3.30
C GLN A 24 3.24 3.48 2.98
N ARG A 25 4.33 2.90 2.47
CA ARG A 25 5.53 3.65 2.07
C ARG A 25 5.21 4.73 1.04
N LEU A 26 4.39 4.42 0.04
CA LEU A 26 3.97 5.41 -0.97
C LEU A 26 3.10 6.51 -0.35
N GLY A 27 2.21 6.16 0.58
CA GLY A 27 1.45 7.13 1.38
C GLY A 27 2.34 8.08 2.17
N ASP A 28 3.41 7.58 2.78
CA ASP A 28 4.38 8.41 3.50
C ASP A 28 5.10 9.40 2.58
N ILE A 29 5.47 8.99 1.37
CA ILE A 29 6.08 9.89 0.38
C ILE A 29 5.08 10.96 -0.07
N ARG A 30 3.82 10.57 -0.36
CA ARG A 30 2.75 11.54 -0.66
C ARG A 30 2.56 12.53 0.48
N ASN A 31 2.67 12.09 1.73
CA ASN A 31 2.56 12.96 2.90
C ASN A 31 3.71 13.98 3.00
N LEU A 32 4.91 13.64 2.51
CA LEU A 32 6.00 14.62 2.39
C LEU A 32 5.71 15.69 1.33
N CYS A 33 4.89 15.38 0.30
CA CYS A 33 4.56 16.31 -0.77
C CYS A 33 3.51 17.36 -0.37
N ASP A 34 2.58 17.01 0.52
CA ASP A 34 1.36 17.78 0.80
C ASP A 34 1.36 18.44 2.19
N HIS A 35 2.19 17.95 3.11
CA HIS A 35 2.29 18.50 4.46
C HIS A 35 3.61 19.26 4.63
N ASN A 36 3.56 20.36 5.38
CA ASN A 36 4.76 21.07 5.81
C ASN A 36 5.53 20.22 6.82
N LYS A 37 6.38 19.33 6.29
CA LYS A 37 7.27 18.44 7.03
C LYS A 37 8.66 19.06 7.09
N ASP A 38 9.55 18.45 7.87
CA ASP A 38 10.92 18.95 8.05
C ASP A 38 11.72 19.01 6.74
N ARG A 39 11.27 18.30 5.69
CA ARG A 39 11.86 18.32 4.36
C ARG A 39 10.84 18.02 3.26
N GLU A 40 11.18 18.47 2.05
CA GLU A 40 10.57 18.06 0.80
C GLU A 40 10.95 16.62 0.40
N PRO A 41 10.16 15.93 -0.44
CA PRO A 41 10.54 14.66 -1.02
C PRO A 41 11.73 14.82 -1.97
N THR A 42 12.59 13.80 -2.02
CA THR A 42 13.66 13.74 -3.02
C THR A 42 13.09 13.36 -4.39
N LYS A 43 13.80 13.70 -5.48
CA LYS A 43 13.41 13.29 -6.84
C LYS A 43 13.22 11.77 -6.96
N LYS A 44 14.10 10.99 -6.33
CA LYS A 44 14.02 9.53 -6.32
C LYS A 44 12.77 9.01 -5.59
N GLU A 45 12.40 9.66 -4.48
CA GLU A 45 11.16 9.31 -3.77
C GLU A 45 9.92 9.66 -4.61
N LEU A 46 9.94 10.78 -5.34
CA LEU A 46 8.85 11.12 -6.28
C LEU A 46 8.72 10.08 -7.41
N GLU A 47 9.84 9.65 -7.98
CA GLU A 47 9.87 8.56 -8.98
C GLU A 47 9.32 7.25 -8.37
N GLU A 48 9.74 6.88 -7.15
CA GLU A 48 9.22 5.72 -6.41
C GLU A 48 7.70 5.80 -6.20
N LEU A 49 7.18 6.98 -5.86
CA LEU A 49 5.74 7.22 -5.68
C LEU A 49 4.96 7.01 -6.98
N VAL A 50 5.37 7.64 -8.07
CA VAL A 50 4.65 7.60 -9.35
C VAL A 50 4.65 6.18 -9.92
N ASP A 51 5.83 5.57 -10.04
CA ASP A 51 5.98 4.22 -10.60
C ASP A 51 5.32 3.16 -9.71
N GLY A 52 5.44 3.34 -8.38
CA GLY A 52 4.85 2.44 -7.39
C GLY A 52 3.33 2.44 -7.43
N VAL A 53 2.71 3.62 -7.50
CA VAL A 53 1.24 3.74 -7.61
C VAL A 53 0.74 3.16 -8.93
N GLU A 54 1.42 3.46 -10.04
CA GLU A 54 1.07 2.90 -11.35
C GLU A 54 1.06 1.36 -11.31
N LYS A 55 2.11 0.76 -10.76
CA LYS A 55 2.20 -0.70 -10.63
C LYS A 55 1.07 -1.26 -9.77
N ILE A 56 0.90 -0.73 -8.56
CA ILE A 56 -0.05 -1.26 -7.58
C ILE A 56 -1.49 -1.17 -8.10
N THR A 57 -1.85 -0.04 -8.72
CA THR A 57 -3.22 0.15 -9.26
C THR A 57 -3.52 -0.75 -10.45
N LYS A 58 -2.51 -1.18 -11.21
CA LYS A 58 -2.65 -2.13 -12.32
C LYS A 58 -2.64 -3.60 -11.92
N THR A 59 -2.13 -3.92 -10.73
CA THR A 59 -1.97 -5.33 -10.30
C THR A 59 -2.98 -5.78 -9.25
N LEU A 60 -3.71 -4.87 -8.62
CA LEU A 60 -4.68 -5.19 -7.56
C LEU A 60 -6.10 -5.52 -8.07
N PHE A 61 -6.39 -5.36 -9.38
CA PHE A 61 -7.73 -5.58 -9.96
C PHE A 61 -7.67 -6.31 -11.30
#